data_AF-A0A1V5NLM5-F1
#
_entry.id   AF-A0A1V5NLM5-F1
#
_cell.length_a   1.000
_cell.length_b   1.000
_cell.length_c   1.000
_cell.angle_alpha   90.00
_cell.angle_beta   90.00
_cell.angle_gamma   90.00
#
_symmetry.space_group_name_H-M   'P 1'
#
loop_
_entity.id
_entity.type
_entity.pdbx_description
1 polymer ?
#
loop_
_entity_poly.entity_id
_entity_poly.type
_entity_poly.pdbx_seq_one_letter_code
_entity_poly.pdbx_strand_id
1 'polypeptide(L)'
;MSGILEIKRKGAEHPPAQRDISAIYKAVQAYHIRHDPPQDTPGYWEWAIPDIQAVSNQYNNSPLIKDLLAAALSDLEREYKRLLAEQGGT
;
A
#
# COMPACT_ATOMS: atom_id res chain seq x y z
N MET A 1 -33.30 -44.69 21.30
CA MET A 1 -33.23 -43.84 20.11
C MET A 1 -32.58 -42.52 20.48
N SER A 2 -31.73 -42.02 19.58
CA SER A 2 -31.07 -40.71 19.54
C SER A 2 -29.88 -40.50 20.48
N GLY A 3 -28.71 -40.89 19.97
CA GLY A 3 -27.42 -40.37 20.41
C GLY A 3 -27.21 -38.96 19.85
N ILE A 4 -26.83 -38.04 20.73
CA ILE A 4 -26.43 -36.68 20.37
C ILE A 4 -24.94 -36.76 20.01
N LEU A 5 -24.62 -36.60 18.72
CA LEU A 5 -23.24 -36.41 18.30
C LEU A 5 -22.73 -35.07 18.85
N GLU A 6 -21.83 -35.13 19.81
CA GLU A 6 -20.93 -34.02 20.12
C GLU A 6 -20.02 -33.80 18.91
N ILE A 7 -20.35 -32.80 18.10
CA ILE A 7 -19.47 -32.31 17.04
C ILE A 7 -18.33 -31.55 17.73
N LYS A 8 -17.33 -32.31 18.16
CA LYS A 8 -16.02 -31.78 18.55
C LYS A 8 -15.44 -31.13 17.28
N ARG A 9 -15.49 -29.80 17.19
CA ARG A 9 -14.83 -29.04 16.12
C ARG A 9 -13.32 -29.26 16.25
N LYS A 10 -12.83 -30.32 15.60
CA LYS A 10 -11.42 -30.62 15.40
C LYS A 10 -11.04 -30.04 14.05
N GLY A 11 -10.08 -29.11 14.06
CA GLY A 11 -9.33 -28.70 12.87
C GLY A 11 -10.10 -27.85 11.87
N ALA A 12 -10.06 -26.53 12.07
CA ALA A 12 -9.78 -25.65 10.94
C ALA A 12 -8.46 -24.97 11.30
N GLU A 13 -7.37 -25.49 10.73
CA GLU A 13 -6.17 -24.70 10.51
C GLU A 13 -6.61 -23.37 9.90
N HIS A 14 -5.99 -22.27 10.35
CA HIS A 14 -6.28 -20.92 9.90
C HIS A 14 -6.64 -20.91 8.40
N PRO A 15 -7.82 -20.43 7.99
CA PRO A 15 -8.09 -20.22 6.57
C PRO A 15 -6.91 -19.41 6.01
N PRO A 16 -6.39 -19.73 4.81
CA PRO A 16 -5.21 -19.05 4.27
C PRO A 16 -5.46 -17.56 4.43
N ALA A 17 -4.64 -16.93 5.27
CA ALA A 17 -4.89 -15.61 5.84
C ALA A 17 -5.59 -14.77 4.78
N GLN A 18 -6.88 -14.49 4.98
CA GLN A 18 -7.63 -13.61 4.11
C GLN A 18 -6.83 -12.32 4.17
N ARG A 19 -5.94 -12.12 3.18
CA ARG A 19 -5.03 -10.98 3.13
C ARG A 19 -5.92 -9.80 3.43
N ASP A 20 -5.61 -9.01 4.45
CA ASP A 20 -6.47 -7.90 4.82
C ASP A 20 -6.34 -6.85 3.71
N ILE A 21 -7.13 -7.06 2.65
CA ILE A 21 -7.14 -6.24 1.44
C ILE A 21 -7.48 -4.81 1.84
N SER A 22 -8.38 -4.64 2.83
CA SER A 22 -8.70 -3.31 3.37
C SER A 22 -7.47 -2.65 4.01
N ALA A 23 -6.69 -3.40 4.80
CA ALA A 23 -5.44 -2.87 5.35
C ALA A 23 -4.43 -2.49 4.25
N ILE A 24 -4.30 -3.28 3.19
CA ILE A 24 -3.45 -2.97 2.03
C ILE A 24 -3.87 -1.63 1.40
N TYR A 25 -5.15 -1.46 1.09
CA TYR A 25 -5.65 -0.19 0.51
C TYR A 25 -5.44 0.99 1.46
N LYS A 26 -5.68 0.82 2.76
CA LYS A 26 -5.45 1.88 3.77
C LYS A 26 -3.98 2.27 3.85
N ALA A 27 -3.06 1.31 3.78
CA ALA A 27 -1.63 1.59 3.80
C ALA A 27 -1.17 2.39 2.57
N VAL A 28 -1.66 2.02 1.38
CA VAL A 28 -1.36 2.76 0.14
C VAL A 28 -1.95 4.17 0.20
N GLN A 29 -3.19 4.31 0.67
CA GLN A 29 -3.82 5.62 0.84
C GLN A 29 -3.05 6.49 1.83
N ALA A 30 -2.60 5.93 2.95
CA ALA A 30 -1.81 6.65 3.95
C ALA A 30 -0.44 7.07 3.39
N TYR A 31 0.20 6.22 2.58
CA TYR A 31 1.38 6.58 1.81
C TYR A 31 1.07 7.75 0.87
N HIS A 32 0.05 7.64 0.02
CA HIS A 32 -0.30 8.68 -0.95
C HIS A 32 -0.59 10.03 -0.28
N ILE A 33 -1.41 10.07 0.78
CA ILE A 33 -1.72 11.32 1.51
C ILE A 33 -0.47 11.97 2.10
N ARG A 34 0.49 11.17 2.56
CA ARG A 34 1.72 11.69 3.17
C ARG A 34 2.61 12.39 2.15
N HIS A 35 2.52 11.98 0.90
CA HIS A 35 3.38 12.41 -0.20
C HIS A 35 2.70 13.36 -1.18
N ASP A 36 1.39 13.61 -1.01
CA ASP A 36 0.58 14.49 -1.85
C ASP A 36 0.29 15.83 -1.11
N PRO A 37 0.70 17.00 -1.64
CA PRO A 37 1.44 17.19 -2.90
C PRO A 37 2.93 16.83 -2.76
N PRO A 38 3.56 16.38 -3.85
CA PRO A 38 4.99 16.10 -3.86
C PRO A 38 5.80 17.38 -3.66
N GLN A 39 6.90 17.30 -2.92
CA GLN A 39 7.78 18.44 -2.70
C GLN A 39 8.69 18.64 -3.93
N ASP A 40 8.95 19.88 -4.31
CA ASP A 40 9.77 20.30 -5.46
C ASP A 40 11.30 20.21 -5.20
N THR A 41 11.70 19.66 -4.06
CA THR A 41 13.11 19.57 -3.67
C THR A 41 13.75 18.28 -4.21
N PRO A 42 15.02 18.31 -4.67
CA PRO A 42 15.70 17.10 -5.13
C PRO A 42 15.75 15.96 -4.10
N GLY A 43 15.80 16.29 -2.80
CA GLY A 43 15.84 15.32 -1.70
C GLY A 43 14.51 14.64 -1.40
N TYR A 44 13.39 15.11 -1.97
CA TYR A 44 12.08 14.51 -1.75
C TYR A 44 12.04 13.03 -2.12
N TRP A 45 12.59 12.68 -3.29
CA TRP A 45 12.61 11.31 -3.79
C TRP A 45 13.52 10.37 -2.98
N GLU A 46 14.55 10.91 -2.34
CA GLU A 46 15.42 10.14 -1.43
C GLU A 46 14.66 9.64 -0.21
N TRP A 47 13.56 10.28 0.17
CA TRP A 47 12.68 9.85 1.24
C TRP A 47 11.47 9.04 0.74
N ALA A 48 10.82 9.46 -0.35
CA ALA A 48 9.63 8.80 -0.87
C ALA A 48 9.90 7.36 -1.34
N ILE A 49 11.03 7.12 -2.01
CA ILE A 49 11.37 5.79 -2.56
C ILE A 49 11.61 4.75 -1.44
N PRO A 50 12.42 5.01 -0.40
CA PRO A 50 12.54 4.07 0.72
C PRO A 50 11.23 3.83 1.49
N ASP A 51 10.36 4.84 1.59
CA ASP A 51 9.07 4.69 2.28
C ASP A 51 8.12 3.73 1.54
N ILE A 52 8.11 3.74 0.20
CA ILE A 52 7.41 2.72 -0.61
C ILE A 52 7.88 1.31 -0.24
N GLN A 53 9.20 1.12 -0.15
CA GLN A 53 9.78 -0.18 0.18
C GLN A 53 9.38 -0.61 1.60
N ALA A 54 9.40 0.31 2.56
CA ALA A 54 8.97 0.05 3.93
C ALA A 54 7.49 -0.40 4.00
N VAL A 55 6.59 0.29 3.29
CA VAL A 55 5.17 -0.08 3.22
C VAL A 55 4.98 -1.44 2.55
N SER A 56 5.65 -1.70 1.41
CA SER A 56 5.57 -2.99 0.71
C SER A 56 6.03 -4.17 1.58
N ASN A 57 7.10 -3.98 2.37
CA ASN A 57 7.65 -5.01 3.25
C ASN A 57 6.67 -5.42 4.36
N GLN A 58 5.82 -4.52 4.87
CA GLN A 58 4.79 -4.83 5.88
C GLN A 58 3.78 -5.87 5.38
N TYR A 59 3.61 -5.98 4.06
CA TYR A 59 2.67 -6.89 3.41
C TYR A 59 3.39 -7.98 2.60
N ASN A 60 4.61 -8.36 3.04
CA ASN A 60 5.44 -9.40 2.44
C ASN A 60 5.67 -9.22 0.94
N ASN A 61 5.72 -7.96 0.47
CA ASN A 61 5.88 -7.63 -0.94
C ASN A 61 4.85 -8.33 -1.85
N SER A 62 3.61 -8.50 -1.35
CA SER A 62 2.55 -9.12 -2.14
C SER A 62 2.34 -8.38 -3.48
N PRO A 63 1.94 -9.07 -4.56
CA PRO A 63 1.72 -8.41 -5.85
C PRO A 63 0.76 -7.21 -5.74
N LEU A 64 -0.33 -7.36 -4.98
CA LEU A 64 -1.32 -6.31 -4.79
C LEU A 64 -0.75 -5.03 -4.17
N ILE A 65 0.03 -5.11 -3.08
CA ILE A 65 0.61 -3.90 -2.46
C ILE A 65 1.60 -3.22 -3.41
N LYS A 66 2.38 -4.01 -4.17
CA LYS A 66 3.36 -3.48 -5.12
C LYS A 66 2.68 -2.74 -6.27
N ASP A 67 1.63 -3.33 -6.85
CA ASP A 67 0.91 -2.73 -7.97
C ASP A 67 0.21 -1.42 -7.54
N LEU A 68 -0.38 -1.40 -6.35
CA LEU A 68 -1.02 -0.19 -5.80
C LEU A 68 -0.02 0.91 -5.44
N LEU A 69 1.13 0.56 -4.84
CA LEU A 69 2.18 1.54 -4.56
C LEU A 69 2.82 2.10 -5.84
N ALA A 70 2.98 1.27 -6.89
CA ALA A 70 3.46 1.73 -8.19
C ALA A 70 2.49 2.73 -8.84
N ALA A 71 1.18 2.51 -8.72
CA ALA A 71 0.18 3.47 -9.15
C ALA A 71 0.27 4.79 -8.36
N ALA A 72 0.35 4.72 -7.03
CA ALA A 72 0.52 5.91 -6.18
C ALA A 72 1.80 6.70 -6.52
N LEU A 73 2.92 6.02 -6.78
CA LEU A 73 4.16 6.66 -7.22
C LEU A 73 3.98 7.37 -8.57
N SER A 74 3.31 6.73 -9.52
CA SER A 74 3.06 7.29 -10.85
C SER A 74 2.20 8.55 -10.80
N ASP A 75 1.24 8.61 -9.87
CA ASP A 75 0.43 9.79 -9.60
C ASP A 75 1.27 10.93 -9.02
N LEU A 76 2.13 10.64 -8.05
CA LEU A 76 3.04 11.62 -7.46
C LEU A 76 4.06 12.16 -8.48
N GLU A 77 4.62 11.31 -9.33
CA GLU A 77 5.55 11.73 -10.39
C GLU A 77 4.87 12.68 -11.39
N ARG A 78 3.60 12.44 -11.71
CA ARG A 78 2.81 13.29 -12.61
C ARG A 78 2.59 14.66 -11.99
N GLU A 79 2.19 14.71 -10.71
CA GLU A 79 1.97 15.99 -10.03
C GLU A 79 3.29 16.75 -9.82
N TYR A 80 4.38 16.06 -9.49
CA TYR A 80 5.71 16.67 -9.40
C TYR A 80 6.13 17.34 -10.72
N LYS A 81 5.94 16.64 -11.86
CA LYS A 81 6.21 17.21 -13.19
C LYS A 81 5.34 18.43 -13.49
N ARG A 82 4.08 18.40 -13.04
CA ARG A 82 3.17 19.53 -13.17
C ARG A 82 3.66 20.75 -12.39
N LEU A 83 4.03 20.57 -11.13
CA LEU A 83 4.58 21.63 -10.28
C LEU A 83 5.86 22.23 -10.87
N LEU A 84 6.78 21.38 -11.37
CA LEU A 84 8.00 21.87 -12.04
C LEU A 84 7.68 22.68 -13.30
N ALA A 85 6.69 22.27 -14.09
CA ALA A 85 6.28 23.00 -15.29
C ALA A 85 5.64 24.36 -14.94
N GLU A 86 4.88 24.43 -13.85
CA GLU A 86 4.30 25.68 -13.33
C GLU A 86 5.38 26.64 -12.80
N GLN A 87 6.45 26.12 -12.21
CA GLN A 87 7.58 26.92 -11.70
C GLN A 87 8.55 27.40 -12.80
N GLY A 88 8.71 26.63 -13.88
CA GLY A 88 9.59 26.97 -15.02
C GLY A 88 8.96 27.88 -16.08
N GLY A 89 7.68 28.24 -15.93
CA GLY A 89 6.94 29.10 -16.84
C GLY A 89 7.07 30.59 -16.50
N THR A 90 8.25 31.19 -16.75
CA THR A 90 8.46 32.65 -16.87
C THR A 90 9.38 32.97 -18.02
#